data_AF-A0A7S1WFB6-F1
#
_entry.id   AF-A0A7S1WFB6-F1
#
_cell.length_a   1.000
_cell.length_b   1.000
_cell.length_c   1.000
_cell.angle_alpha   90.00
_cell.angle_beta   90.00
_cell.angle_gamma   90.00
#
_symmetry.space_group_name_H-M   'P 1'
#
loop_
_entity.id
_entity.type
_entity.pdbx_description
1 polymer ?
#
loop_
_entity_poly.entity_id
_entity_poly.type
_entity_poly.pdbx_seq_one_letter_code
_entity_poly.pdbx_strand_id
1 'polypeptide(L)'
;AGVDEAAAAEEAAAHEQQGLLAAEARRRRSEEASVRGLEILEARYGDPAKVAAPGPLGPGVLDVTDCLMAKVRHSRLHISAAPKSSLLGFYDPRGPDAAGPPALHVRYRFGPAEHARTFGEAEAVLLP
;
A
#
# COMPACT_ATOMS: atom_id res chain seq x y z
N ALA A 1 -0.02 -11.03 -26.53
CA ALA A 1 0.14 -12.39 -25.98
C ALA A 1 1.17 -12.41 -24.85
N GLY A 2 2.44 -12.05 -25.06
CA GLY A 2 3.46 -12.14 -23.99
C GLY A 2 3.42 -11.06 -22.89
N VAL A 3 2.80 -9.89 -23.14
CA VAL A 3 2.75 -8.78 -22.16
C VAL A 3 1.64 -9.00 -21.12
N ASP A 4 0.50 -9.55 -21.56
CA ASP A 4 -0.66 -9.80 -20.68
C ASP A 4 -0.39 -10.93 -19.67
N GLU A 5 0.39 -11.94 -20.06
CA GLU A 5 0.73 -13.07 -19.19
C GLU A 5 1.72 -12.67 -18.09
N ALA A 6 2.67 -11.79 -18.40
CA ALA A 6 3.62 -11.27 -17.40
C ALA A 6 2.92 -10.39 -16.35
N ALA A 7 2.04 -9.49 -16.77
CA ALA A 7 1.27 -8.65 -15.86
C ALA A 7 0.34 -9.49 -14.94
N ALA A 8 -0.31 -10.51 -15.50
CA ALA A 8 -1.14 -11.43 -14.72
C ALA A 8 -0.32 -12.24 -13.70
N ALA A 9 0.92 -12.64 -14.05
CA ALA A 9 1.82 -13.32 -13.13
C ALA A 9 2.29 -12.40 -11.98
N GLU A 10 2.60 -11.14 -12.26
CA GLU A 10 2.94 -10.15 -11.23
C GLU A 10 1.78 -9.89 -10.28
N GLU A 11 0.57 -9.73 -10.81
CA GLU A 11 -0.65 -9.60 -10.00
C GLU A 11 -0.87 -10.83 -9.09
N ALA A 12 -0.79 -12.03 -9.65
CA ALA A 12 -0.96 -13.27 -8.88
C ALA A 12 0.09 -13.41 -7.76
N ALA A 13 1.36 -13.12 -8.07
CA ALA A 13 2.44 -13.14 -7.09
C ALA A 13 2.24 -12.09 -5.99
N ALA A 14 1.80 -10.88 -6.34
CA ALA A 14 1.51 -9.84 -5.36
C ALA A 14 0.37 -10.25 -4.42
N HIS A 15 -0.71 -10.84 -4.93
CA HIS A 15 -1.83 -11.33 -4.11
C HIS A 15 -1.41 -12.48 -3.17
N GLU A 16 -0.56 -13.41 -3.64
CA GLU A 16 0.00 -14.45 -2.78
C GLU A 16 0.82 -13.84 -1.63
N GLN A 17 1.71 -12.89 -1.96
CA GLN A 17 2.53 -12.17 -0.99
C GLN A 17 1.68 -11.40 0.02
N GLN A 18 0.60 -10.75 -0.41
CA GLN A 18 -0.36 -10.09 0.47
C GLN A 18 -0.98 -11.08 1.46
N GLY A 19 -1.39 -12.26 1.00
CA GLY A 19 -1.92 -13.32 1.85
C GLY A 19 -0.95 -13.76 2.95
N LEU A 20 0.34 -13.89 2.60
CA LEU A 20 1.41 -14.22 3.57
C LEU A 20 1.62 -13.11 4.61
N LEU A 21 1.46 -11.85 4.22
CA LEU A 21 1.63 -10.69 5.11
C LEU A 21 0.42 -10.45 6.02
N ALA A 22 -0.77 -10.95 5.68
CA ALA A 22 -2.01 -10.66 6.40
C ALA A 22 -1.95 -11.05 7.89
N ALA A 23 -1.29 -12.17 8.23
CA ALA A 23 -1.13 -12.59 9.63
C ALA A 23 -0.21 -11.63 10.42
N GLU A 24 0.90 -11.22 9.82
CA GLU A 24 1.81 -10.22 10.39
C GLU A 24 1.11 -8.88 10.56
N ALA A 25 0.37 -8.43 9.54
CA ALA A 25 -0.39 -7.19 9.56
C ALA A 25 -1.42 -7.16 10.70
N ARG A 26 -2.18 -8.25 10.88
CA ARG A 26 -3.13 -8.38 12.01
C ARG A 26 -2.41 -8.31 13.36
N ARG A 27 -1.28 -9.01 13.51
CA ARG A 27 -0.51 -8.98 14.76
C ARG A 27 0.00 -7.57 15.06
N ARG A 28 0.62 -6.91 14.07
CA ARG A 28 1.11 -5.53 14.20
C ARG A 28 -0.01 -4.56 14.53
N ARG A 29 -1.15 -4.67 13.87
CA ARG A 29 -2.31 -3.80 14.13
C ARG A 29 -2.77 -3.91 15.59
N SER A 30 -2.82 -5.13 16.12
CA SER A 30 -3.16 -5.34 17.54
C SER A 30 -2.10 -4.79 18.49
N GLU A 31 -0.80 -4.98 18.18
CA GLU A 31 0.31 -4.42 18.96
C GLU A 31 0.20 -2.89 19.02
N GLU A 32 0.05 -2.23 17.88
CA GLU A 32 -0.01 -0.77 17.76
C GLU A 32 -1.28 -0.18 18.38
N ALA A 33 -2.44 -0.83 18.19
CA ALA A 33 -3.70 -0.40 18.82
C ALA A 33 -3.63 -0.39 20.35
N SER A 34 -2.88 -1.34 20.96
CA SER A 34 -2.74 -1.44 22.41
C SER A 34 -1.97 -0.26 23.03
N VAL A 35 -1.06 0.35 22.25
CA VAL A 35 -0.23 1.49 22.67
C VAL A 35 -0.67 2.81 22.02
N ARG A 36 -1.78 2.79 21.26
CA ARG A 36 -2.23 3.90 20.41
C ARG A 36 -1.11 4.41 19.49
N GLY A 37 -0.34 3.48 18.94
CA GLY A 37 0.73 3.75 18.00
C GLY A 37 0.21 3.94 16.57
N LEU A 38 1.03 3.58 15.58
CA LEU A 38 0.67 3.75 14.17
C LEU A 38 -0.16 2.58 13.67
N GLU A 39 -1.39 2.88 13.26
CA GLU A 39 -2.27 1.93 12.60
C GLU A 39 -2.56 2.38 11.17
N ILE A 40 -2.19 1.55 10.19
CA ILE A 40 -2.60 1.78 8.81
C ILE A 40 -4.06 1.34 8.68
N LEU A 41 -4.94 2.31 8.42
CA LEU A 41 -6.38 2.11 8.32
C LEU A 41 -6.79 1.74 6.89
N GLU A 42 -6.11 2.35 5.91
CA GLU A 42 -6.32 2.10 4.49
C GLU A 42 -5.07 2.53 3.73
N ALA A 43 -4.64 1.74 2.74
CA ALA A 43 -3.62 2.14 1.81
C ALA A 43 -3.95 1.67 0.40
N ARG A 44 -3.95 2.62 -0.55
CA ARG A 44 -4.32 2.40 -1.95
C ARG A 44 -3.17 2.80 -2.86
N TYR A 45 -2.79 1.93 -3.78
CA TYR A 45 -1.70 2.14 -4.73
C TYR A 45 -2.18 2.05 -6.17
N GLY A 46 -1.73 2.94 -7.04
CA GLY A 46 -2.11 2.93 -8.46
C GLY A 46 -2.40 4.32 -8.99
N ASP A 47 -3.51 4.47 -9.71
CA ASP A 47 -3.85 5.69 -10.45
C ASP A 47 -3.95 6.92 -9.52
N PRO A 48 -3.10 7.95 -9.68
CA PRO A 48 -3.08 9.13 -8.82
C PRO A 48 -4.44 9.85 -8.72
N ALA A 49 -5.28 9.77 -9.76
CA ALA A 49 -6.61 10.38 -9.76
C ALA A 49 -7.63 9.59 -8.92
N LYS A 50 -7.34 8.32 -8.61
CA LYS A 50 -8.28 7.39 -7.96
C LYS A 50 -7.85 6.93 -6.58
N VAL A 51 -6.55 6.92 -6.27
CA VAL A 51 -6.03 6.38 -4.99
C VAL A 51 -6.53 7.13 -3.76
N ALA A 52 -6.95 8.39 -3.87
CA ALA A 52 -7.55 9.14 -2.76
C ALA A 52 -9.08 9.15 -2.79
N ALA A 53 -9.71 8.51 -3.78
CA ALA A 53 -11.17 8.49 -3.90
C ALA A 53 -11.78 7.61 -2.78
N PRO A 54 -12.80 8.10 -2.06
CA PRO A 54 -13.49 7.29 -1.05
C PRO A 54 -14.33 6.18 -1.70
N GLY A 55 -14.62 5.12 -0.95
CA GLY A 55 -15.49 4.04 -1.40
C GLY A 55 -14.72 2.80 -1.90
N PRO A 56 -15.37 1.86 -2.60
CA PRO A 56 -14.74 0.61 -3.03
C PRO A 56 -13.57 0.84 -3.99
N LEU A 57 -12.65 -0.12 -4.04
CA LEU A 57 -11.53 -0.10 -4.98
C LEU A 57 -12.06 -0.16 -6.42
N GLY A 58 -11.64 0.80 -7.24
CA GLY A 58 -11.92 0.81 -8.67
C GLY A 58 -10.77 0.20 -9.47
N PRO A 59 -10.97 -0.03 -10.79
CA PRO A 59 -9.91 -0.48 -11.68
C PRO A 59 -8.72 0.49 -11.67
N GLY A 60 -7.50 -0.07 -11.69
CA GLY A 60 -6.27 0.70 -11.61
C GLY A 60 -5.88 1.13 -10.19
N VAL A 61 -6.47 0.51 -9.16
CA VAL A 61 -6.12 0.72 -7.75
C VAL A 61 -6.00 -0.62 -7.04
N LEU A 62 -4.90 -0.78 -6.32
CA LEU A 62 -4.56 -1.94 -5.50
C LEU A 62 -4.66 -1.58 -4.02
N ASP A 63 -5.24 -2.47 -3.22
CA ASP A 63 -5.17 -2.36 -1.75
C ASP A 63 -3.86 -2.97 -1.25
N VAL A 64 -3.11 -2.15 -0.51
CA VAL A 64 -1.81 -2.51 0.08
C VAL A 64 -1.78 -2.24 1.57
N THR A 65 -2.96 -2.13 2.21
CA THR A 65 -3.14 -1.81 3.63
C THR A 65 -2.36 -2.77 4.51
N ASP A 66 -2.53 -4.08 4.28
CA ASP A 66 -1.85 -5.10 5.09
C ASP A 66 -0.34 -5.16 4.78
N CYS A 67 0.08 -4.88 3.55
CA CYS A 67 1.51 -4.79 3.20
C CYS A 67 2.21 -3.69 4.01
N LEU A 68 1.57 -2.51 4.12
CA LEU A 68 2.11 -1.41 4.91
C LEU A 68 2.04 -1.70 6.41
N MET A 69 0.91 -2.20 6.90
CA MET A 69 0.72 -2.53 8.31
C MET A 69 1.74 -3.57 8.79
N ALA A 70 2.03 -4.59 7.98
CA ALA A 70 3.02 -5.61 8.29
C ALA A 70 4.46 -5.03 8.43
N LYS A 71 4.74 -3.87 7.85
CA LYS A 71 6.04 -3.17 7.92
C LYS A 71 6.17 -2.18 9.08
N VAL A 72 5.07 -1.82 9.75
CA VAL A 72 5.11 -0.88 10.89
C VAL A 72 5.95 -1.47 12.02
N ARG A 73 6.88 -0.69 12.56
CA ARG A 73 7.75 -1.07 13.68
C ARG A 73 7.95 0.11 14.61
N HIS A 74 7.80 -0.12 15.92
CA HIS A 74 7.94 0.93 16.94
C HIS A 74 7.06 2.14 16.64
N SER A 75 5.82 1.85 16.25
CA SER A 75 4.86 2.85 15.80
C SER A 75 5.30 3.66 14.60
N ARG A 76 6.30 3.28 13.81
CA ARG A 76 6.75 4.05 12.63
C ARG A 76 6.67 3.23 11.36
N LEU A 77 6.46 3.89 10.23
CA LEU A 77 6.62 3.29 8.90
C LEU A 77 7.71 4.04 8.13
N HIS A 78 8.71 3.29 7.66
CA HIS A 78 9.75 3.79 6.78
C HIS A 78 9.82 2.92 5.52
N ILE A 79 9.58 3.56 4.37
CA ILE A 79 9.81 2.99 3.04
C ILE A 79 10.77 3.92 2.31
N SER A 80 11.83 3.35 1.77
CA SER A 80 12.84 4.07 0.99
C SER A 80 12.24 4.70 -0.27
N ALA A 81 12.98 5.61 -0.91
CA ALA A 81 12.66 6.20 -2.21
C ALA A 81 12.78 5.22 -3.41
N ALA A 82 12.75 3.91 -3.15
CA ALA A 82 12.67 2.91 -4.22
C ALA A 82 11.24 2.90 -4.80
N PRO A 83 11.06 2.51 -6.07
CA PRO A 83 9.74 2.35 -6.67
C PRO A 83 8.84 1.48 -5.79
N LYS A 84 7.61 1.90 -5.51
CA LYS A 84 6.70 1.15 -4.64
C LYS A 84 6.22 -0.13 -5.31
N SER A 85 6.18 -0.14 -6.65
CA SER A 85 5.98 -1.35 -7.45
C SER A 85 6.96 -2.49 -7.13
N SER A 86 8.16 -2.20 -6.60
CA SER A 86 9.12 -3.24 -6.22
C SER A 86 8.92 -3.78 -4.79
N LEU A 87 7.92 -3.29 -4.05
CA LEU A 87 7.65 -3.74 -2.70
C LEU A 87 6.87 -5.07 -2.71
N LEU A 88 7.08 -5.90 -1.71
CA LEU A 88 6.33 -7.15 -1.55
C LEU A 88 4.82 -6.86 -1.42
N GLY A 89 4.03 -7.56 -2.24
CA GLY A 89 2.59 -7.39 -2.33
C GLY A 89 2.13 -6.15 -3.09
N PHE A 90 3.02 -5.56 -3.91
CA PHE A 90 2.70 -4.47 -4.83
C PHE A 90 2.90 -4.94 -6.27
N TYR A 91 2.08 -4.41 -7.17
CA TYR A 91 2.25 -4.42 -8.62
C TYR A 91 1.56 -3.17 -9.18
N ASP A 92 1.84 -2.75 -10.42
CA ASP A 92 1.15 -1.62 -11.03
C ASP A 92 -0.19 -2.06 -11.67
N PRO A 93 -1.36 -1.69 -11.08
CA PRO A 93 -2.66 -2.16 -11.58
C PRO A 93 -3.19 -1.36 -12.78
N ARG A 94 -2.47 -0.33 -13.27
CA ARG A 94 -3.03 0.67 -14.19
C ARG A 94 -2.96 0.27 -15.67
N GLY A 95 -2.21 -0.79 -15.99
CA GLY A 95 -2.00 -1.25 -17.36
C GLY A 95 -1.01 -0.39 -18.18
N PRO A 96 -0.66 -0.82 -19.40
CA PRO A 96 0.41 -0.23 -20.20
C PRO A 96 0.10 1.17 -20.74
N ASP A 97 -1.18 1.53 -20.87
CA ASP A 97 -1.62 2.82 -21.42
C ASP A 97 -1.76 3.92 -20.35
N ALA A 98 -1.39 3.63 -19.11
CA ALA A 98 -1.51 4.58 -18.01
C ALA A 98 -0.53 5.75 -18.14
N ALA A 99 -1.06 6.97 -18.09
CA ALA A 99 -0.24 8.17 -18.12
C ALA A 99 0.36 8.48 -16.73
N GLY A 100 1.68 8.72 -16.68
CA GLY A 100 2.39 9.15 -15.49
C GLY A 100 2.72 8.02 -14.48
N PRO A 101 3.47 8.32 -13.40
CA PRO A 101 3.81 7.35 -12.37
C PRO A 101 2.63 7.06 -11.44
N PRO A 102 2.57 5.88 -10.81
CA PRO A 102 1.56 5.57 -9.81
C PRO A 102 1.80 6.37 -8.53
N ALA A 103 0.78 6.41 -7.68
CA ALA A 103 0.86 7.02 -6.36
C ALA A 103 0.35 6.07 -5.28
N LEU A 104 0.78 6.30 -4.05
CA LEU A 104 0.33 5.60 -2.87
C LEU A 104 -0.40 6.57 -1.94
N HIS A 105 -1.69 6.36 -1.75
CA HIS A 105 -2.46 7.04 -0.72
C HIS A 105 -2.50 6.19 0.54
N VAL A 106 -2.22 6.80 1.70
CA VAL A 106 -2.23 6.12 3.00
C VAL A 106 -3.07 6.93 3.97
N ARG A 107 -4.11 6.29 4.51
CA ARG A 107 -4.87 6.76 5.67
C ARG A 107 -4.43 5.96 6.89
N TYR A 108 -4.04 6.66 7.94
CA TYR A 108 -3.49 6.06 9.15
C TYR A 108 -3.98 6.78 10.39
N ARG A 109 -3.92 6.09 11.52
CA ARG A 109 -4.14 6.65 12.85
C ARG A 109 -2.84 6.63 13.63
N PHE A 110 -2.57 7.72 14.35
CA PHE A 110 -1.49 7.79 15.32
C PHE A 110 -2.03 8.49 16.58
N GLY A 111 -2.05 7.78 17.71
CA GLY A 111 -2.74 8.26 18.89
C GLY A 111 -4.26 8.43 18.64
N PRO A 112 -4.85 9.59 18.98
CA PRO A 112 -6.27 9.87 18.74
C PRO A 112 -6.57 10.43 17.34
N ALA A 113 -5.56 10.73 16.53
CA ALA A 113 -5.72 11.47 15.29
C ALA A 113 -5.66 10.55 14.07
N GLU A 114 -6.59 10.76 13.12
CA GLU A 114 -6.51 10.19 11.79
C GLU A 114 -5.87 11.17 10.81
N HIS A 115 -5.06 10.64 9.93
CA HIS A 115 -4.29 11.36 8.93
C HIS A 115 -4.42 10.67 7.58
N ALA A 116 -4.28 11.43 6.50
CA ALA A 116 -4.20 10.90 5.15
C ALA A 116 -3.10 11.62 4.39
N ARG A 117 -2.28 10.87 3.64
CA ARG A 117 -1.23 11.43 2.80
C ARG A 117 -1.03 10.61 1.53
N THR A 118 -0.75 11.30 0.43
CA THR A 118 -0.40 10.69 -0.85
C THR A 118 1.10 10.86 -1.11
N PHE A 119 1.73 9.81 -1.61
CA PHE A 119 3.15 9.73 -1.92
C PHE A 119 3.32 9.34 -3.40
N GLY A 120 4.22 10.00 -4.11
CA GLY A 120 4.57 9.61 -5.49
C GLY A 120 5.37 8.31 -5.56
N GLU A 121 5.49 7.66 -6.73
CA GLU A 121 6.10 6.32 -6.87
C GLU A 121 7.47 6.15 -6.21
N ALA A 122 8.37 7.12 -6.36
CA ALA A 122 9.72 7.10 -5.77
C ALA A 122 9.86 8.01 -4.52
N GLU A 123 8.76 8.53 -3.97
CA GLU A 123 8.81 9.34 -2.74
C GLU A 123 8.96 8.43 -1.51
N ALA A 124 9.90 8.75 -0.61
CA ALA A 124 10.04 8.02 0.64
C ALA A 124 8.78 8.16 1.52
N VAL A 125 8.29 7.06 2.07
CA VAL A 125 7.17 7.07 3.02
C VAL A 125 7.75 7.10 4.43
N LEU A 126 7.52 8.21 5.12
CA LEU A 126 7.91 8.42 6.50
C LEU A 126 6.66 8.78 7.30
N LEU A 127 6.13 7.82 8.06
CA LEU A 127 4.98 8.03 8.94
C LEU A 127 5.40 7.89 10.42
N PRO A 128 4.79 8.71 11.31
CA PRO A 128 5.07 8.69 12.76
C PRO A 128 4.69 7.41 13.43
#